data_AF-A0A1Y2K931-F1
#
_entry.id   AF-A0A1Y2K931-F1
#
_cell.length_a   1.000
_cell.length_b   1.000
_cell.length_c   1.000
_cell.angle_alpha   90.00
_cell.angle_beta   90.00
_cell.angle_gamma   90.00
#
_symmetry.space_group_name_H-M   'P 1'
#
loop_
_entity.id
_entity.type
_entity.pdbx_description
1 polymer ?
#
loop_
_entity_poly.entity_id
_entity_poly.type
_entity_poly.pdbx_seq_one_letter_code
_entity_poly.pdbx_strand_id
1 'polypeptide(L)'
;MLGKQPAQVAAVVSDATHGYGAHLSASDLHDLGMFLTQGQLDMDALIDGAAKAPKQADATQGGLYYATLCAQCHGKVGIAKGMPIMGKVANSNPWETLHKIQFGQPGAEMPALLALDMQISLDILAHLQTLPQKK
;
A
#
# COMPACT_ATOMS: atom_id res chain seq x y z
N MET A 1 -1.21 13.55 9.79
CA MET A 1 -0.58 14.65 10.56
C MET A 1 0.86 14.22 10.79
N LEU A 2 1.75 14.43 9.81
CA LEU A 2 3.13 14.00 9.97
C LEU A 2 3.80 14.79 11.12
N GLY A 3 4.47 14.10 12.04
CA GLY A 3 5.24 14.74 13.12
C GLY A 3 4.45 15.29 14.32
N LYS A 4 3.12 15.08 14.40
CA LYS A 4 2.38 15.36 15.65
C LYS A 4 2.58 14.25 16.69
N GLN A 5 2.26 14.54 17.96
CA GLN A 5 2.32 13.53 19.02
C GLN A 5 1.18 12.50 18.85
N PRO A 6 1.45 11.18 18.90
CA PRO A 6 0.44 10.13 18.78
C PRO A 6 -0.78 10.32 19.69
N ALA A 7 -0.56 10.77 20.93
CA ALA A 7 -1.64 11.01 21.89
C ALA A 7 -2.64 12.11 21.43
N GLN A 8 -2.16 13.13 20.71
CA GLN A 8 -3.04 14.16 20.13
C GLN A 8 -3.91 13.58 19.02
N VAL A 9 -3.36 12.67 18.21
CA VAL A 9 -4.10 11.98 17.15
C VAL A 9 -5.16 11.05 17.76
N ALA A 10 -4.81 10.28 18.80
CA ALA A 10 -5.75 9.42 19.50
C ALA A 10 -6.95 10.21 20.07
N ALA A 11 -6.72 11.41 20.60
CA ALA A 11 -7.78 12.29 21.10
C ALA A 11 -8.74 12.75 20.00
N VAL A 12 -8.21 13.14 18.83
CA VAL A 12 -9.04 13.54 17.67
C VAL A 12 -9.82 12.36 17.11
N VAL A 13 -9.19 11.19 16.99
CA VAL A 13 -9.85 9.96 16.50
C VAL A 13 -10.96 9.50 17.44
N SER A 14 -10.86 9.81 18.72
CA SER A 14 -11.85 9.43 19.74
C SER A 14 -12.94 10.47 19.98
N ASP A 15 -12.82 11.68 19.42
CA ASP A 15 -13.77 12.77 19.66
C ASP A 15 -15.16 12.47 19.06
N ALA A 16 -16.13 13.35 19.34
CA ALA A 16 -17.49 13.20 18.82
C ALA A 16 -17.60 13.29 17.28
N THR A 17 -16.58 13.79 16.58
CA THR A 17 -16.54 13.86 15.12
C THR A 17 -16.23 12.49 14.51
N HIS A 18 -15.23 11.79 15.04
CA HIS A 18 -14.79 10.49 14.51
C HIS A 18 -15.39 9.29 15.26
N GLY A 19 -15.54 9.40 16.57
CA GLY A 19 -16.28 8.44 17.41
C GLY A 19 -15.61 7.08 17.63
N TYR A 20 -14.34 6.89 17.26
CA TYR A 20 -13.70 5.57 17.36
C TYR A 20 -13.30 5.15 18.77
N GLY A 21 -13.39 6.04 19.76
CA GLY A 21 -13.01 5.75 21.15
C GLY A 21 -13.84 4.62 21.78
N ALA A 22 -15.05 4.36 21.29
CA ALA A 22 -15.89 3.25 21.74
C ALA A 22 -15.63 1.92 20.99
N HIS A 23 -14.81 1.96 19.93
CA HIS A 23 -14.60 0.83 19.02
C HIS A 23 -13.16 0.31 19.05
N LEU A 24 -12.20 1.13 19.48
CA LEU A 24 -10.78 0.83 19.52
C LEU A 24 -10.30 0.79 20.97
N SER A 25 -9.45 -0.19 21.29
CA SER A 25 -8.78 -0.20 22.59
C SER A 25 -7.78 0.95 22.70
N ALA A 26 -7.32 1.23 23.92
CA ALA A 26 -6.26 2.22 24.12
C ALA A 26 -4.98 1.88 23.35
N SER A 27 -4.67 0.58 23.18
CA SER A 27 -3.54 0.12 22.37
C SER A 27 -3.76 0.39 20.89
N ASP A 28 -4.95 0.09 20.37
CA ASP A 28 -5.27 0.33 18.95
C ASP A 28 -5.22 1.82 18.60
N LEU A 29 -5.71 2.67 19.50
CA LEU A 29 -5.64 4.14 19.35
C LEU A 29 -4.20 4.64 19.38
N HIS A 30 -3.35 4.06 20.23
CA HIS A 30 -1.92 4.37 20.26
C HIS A 30 -1.23 3.97 18.96
N ASP A 31 -1.45 2.74 18.49
CA ASP A 31 -0.83 2.21 17.27
C ASP A 31 -1.29 2.97 16.03
N LEU A 32 -2.58 3.32 15.96
CA LEU A 32 -3.12 4.19 14.93
C LEU A 32 -2.49 5.59 15.00
N GLY A 33 -2.32 6.15 16.20
CA GLY A 33 -1.62 7.42 16.41
C GLY A 33 -0.18 7.37 15.92
N MET A 34 0.55 6.29 16.19
CA MET A 34 1.91 6.06 15.68
C MET A 34 1.92 5.98 14.15
N PHE A 35 1.03 5.19 13.56
CA PHE A 35 0.93 5.06 12.11
C PHE A 35 0.65 6.40 11.43
N LEU A 36 -0.34 7.16 11.91
CA LEU A 36 -0.76 8.44 11.31
C LEU A 36 0.27 9.58 11.47
N THR A 37 1.25 9.42 12.35
CA THR A 37 2.28 10.43 12.63
C THR A 37 3.65 10.06 12.08
N GLN A 38 3.96 8.77 12.01
CA GLN A 38 5.29 8.24 11.68
C GLN A 38 5.28 7.12 10.62
N GLY A 39 4.17 6.42 10.43
CA GLY A 39 4.05 5.30 9.50
C GLY A 39 3.49 5.64 8.12
N GLN A 40 3.03 6.89 7.90
CA GLN A 40 2.52 7.33 6.61
C GLN A 40 3.66 7.57 5.61
N LEU A 41 3.41 7.24 4.35
CA LEU A 41 4.26 7.59 3.24
C LEU A 41 3.75 8.86 2.59
N ASP A 42 4.66 9.76 2.21
CA ASP A 42 4.34 10.87 1.30
C ASP A 42 4.14 10.30 -0.11
N MET A 43 2.90 9.89 -0.40
CA MET A 43 2.59 9.26 -1.67
C MET A 43 2.70 10.23 -2.85
N ASP A 44 2.55 11.54 -2.63
CA ASP A 44 2.69 12.53 -3.69
C ASP A 44 4.16 12.71 -4.10
N ALA A 45 5.10 12.42 -3.20
CA ALA A 45 6.52 12.31 -3.54
C ALA A 45 6.83 11.07 -4.40
N LEU A 46 6.00 10.01 -4.30
CA LEU A 46 6.25 8.70 -4.92
C LEU A 46 5.44 8.45 -6.19
N ILE A 47 4.27 9.06 -6.34
CA ILE A 47 3.33 8.83 -7.45
C ILE A 47 3.11 10.13 -8.21
N ASP A 48 3.19 10.07 -9.53
CA ASP A 48 2.67 11.12 -10.41
C ASP A 48 1.15 10.96 -10.47
N GLY A 49 0.43 11.89 -9.84
CA GLY A 49 -1.03 11.82 -9.76
C GLY A 49 -1.75 12.03 -11.09
N ALA A 50 -1.15 12.76 -12.04
CA ALA A 50 -1.74 12.97 -13.35
C ALA A 50 -1.56 11.72 -14.24
N ALA A 51 -0.37 11.13 -14.21
CA ALA A 51 -0.06 9.90 -14.94
C ALA A 51 -0.60 8.63 -14.24
N LYS A 52 -0.97 8.73 -12.96
CA LYS A 52 -1.25 7.59 -12.08
C LYS A 52 -0.12 6.55 -12.11
N ALA A 53 1.12 6.99 -12.11
CA ALA A 53 2.29 6.12 -12.24
C ALA A 53 3.32 6.39 -11.14
N PRO A 54 4.08 5.37 -10.69
CA PRO A 54 5.19 5.61 -9.77
C PRO A 54 6.27 6.46 -10.44
N LYS A 55 6.86 7.37 -9.69
CA LYS A 55 7.99 8.20 -10.13
C LYS A 55 9.27 7.37 -10.03
N GLN A 56 10.19 7.58 -10.98
CA GLN A 56 11.55 7.01 -10.96
C GLN A 56 11.57 5.47 -10.80
N ALA A 57 10.63 4.76 -11.41
CA ALA A 57 10.53 3.30 -11.30
C ALA A 57 10.99 2.57 -12.57
N ASP A 58 11.53 1.36 -12.39
CA ASP A 58 11.93 0.44 -13.45
C ASP A 58 10.99 -0.78 -13.49
N ALA A 59 10.12 -0.83 -14.50
CA ALA A 59 9.16 -1.92 -14.69
C ALA A 59 9.83 -3.26 -15.07
N THR A 60 11.02 -3.22 -15.69
CA THR A 60 11.78 -4.44 -16.01
C THR A 60 12.32 -5.05 -14.73
N GLN A 61 12.92 -4.23 -13.87
CA GLN A 61 13.40 -4.67 -12.57
C GLN A 61 12.26 -5.12 -11.65
N GLY A 62 11.15 -4.40 -11.68
CA GLY A 62 9.91 -4.76 -11.00
C GLY A 62 9.36 -6.13 -11.41
N GLY A 63 9.55 -6.52 -12.67
CA GLY A 63 9.18 -7.85 -13.15
C GLY A 63 9.97 -8.98 -12.49
N LEU A 64 11.25 -8.75 -12.19
CA LEU A 64 12.07 -9.72 -11.45
C LEU A 64 11.56 -9.87 -10.01
N TYR A 65 11.31 -8.75 -9.33
CA TYR A 65 10.75 -8.77 -7.97
C TYR A 65 9.37 -9.43 -7.93
N TYR A 66 8.50 -9.10 -8.89
CA TYR A 66 7.17 -9.70 -9.01
C TYR A 66 7.26 -11.22 -9.18
N ALA A 67 8.14 -11.70 -10.05
CA ALA A 67 8.34 -13.12 -10.28
C ALA A 67 8.78 -13.87 -9.01
N THR A 68 9.63 -13.24 -8.18
CA THR A 68 10.14 -13.83 -6.94
C THR A 68 9.16 -13.74 -5.78
N LEU A 69 8.49 -12.61 -5.60
CA LEU A 69 7.74 -12.29 -4.37
C LEU A 69 6.22 -12.45 -4.53
N CYS A 70 5.67 -12.23 -5.73
CA CYS A 70 4.23 -12.03 -5.91
C CYS A 70 3.58 -13.13 -6.76
N ALA A 71 4.29 -13.62 -7.78
CA ALA A 71 3.73 -14.50 -8.81
C ALA A 71 3.24 -15.85 -8.28
N GLN A 72 3.74 -16.31 -7.12
CA GLN A 72 3.30 -17.55 -6.47
C GLN A 72 1.82 -17.50 -6.06
N CYS A 73 1.33 -16.32 -5.67
CA CYS A 73 -0.05 -16.11 -5.24
C CYS A 73 -0.89 -15.42 -6.33
N HIS A 74 -0.32 -14.40 -7.00
CA HIS A 74 -1.03 -13.56 -7.97
C HIS A 74 -0.95 -14.09 -9.42
N GLY A 75 -0.22 -15.18 -9.65
CA GLY A 75 0.01 -15.77 -10.96
C GLY A 75 1.06 -15.01 -11.79
N LYS A 76 1.68 -15.67 -12.77
CA LYS A 76 2.78 -15.07 -13.56
C LYS A 76 2.39 -13.81 -14.34
N VAL A 77 1.10 -13.64 -14.65
CA VAL A 77 0.56 -12.51 -15.42
C VAL A 77 -0.41 -11.64 -14.60
N GLY A 78 -0.38 -11.74 -13.26
CA GLY A 78 -1.26 -10.93 -12.40
C GLY A 78 -2.73 -11.35 -12.40
N ILE A 79 -3.02 -12.59 -12.81
CA ILE A 79 -4.36 -13.17 -12.81
C ILE A 79 -4.31 -14.50 -12.05
N ALA A 80 -5.01 -14.55 -10.91
CA ALA A 80 -5.21 -15.74 -10.10
C ALA A 80 -6.69 -15.91 -9.75
N LYS A 81 -7.12 -17.15 -9.49
CA LYS A 81 -8.51 -17.46 -9.12
C LYS A 81 -8.83 -16.86 -7.76
N GLY A 82 -9.97 -16.16 -7.66
CA GLY A 82 -10.43 -15.56 -6.41
C GLY A 82 -9.72 -14.26 -6.02
N MET A 83 -8.84 -13.73 -6.87
CA MET A 83 -8.14 -12.46 -6.62
C MET A 83 -8.52 -11.40 -7.66
N PRO A 84 -8.38 -10.10 -7.33
CA PRO A 84 -8.42 -9.02 -8.32
C PRO A 84 -7.38 -9.23 -9.43
N ILE A 85 -7.60 -8.59 -10.59
CA ILE A 85 -6.61 -8.57 -11.66
C ILE A 85 -5.59 -7.48 -11.34
N MET A 86 -4.33 -7.86 -11.14
CA MET A 86 -3.30 -6.95 -10.60
C MET A 86 -3.09 -5.72 -11.50
N GLY A 87 -3.03 -5.91 -12.81
CA GLY A 87 -2.91 -4.79 -13.76
C GLY A 87 -4.08 -3.82 -13.68
N LYS A 88 -5.30 -4.32 -13.43
CA LYS A 88 -6.47 -3.45 -13.23
C LYS A 88 -6.36 -2.64 -11.94
N VAL A 89 -5.97 -3.28 -10.82
CA VAL A 89 -5.85 -2.60 -9.53
C VAL A 89 -4.77 -1.52 -9.60
N ALA A 90 -3.58 -1.86 -10.09
CA ALA A 90 -2.43 -0.97 -10.20
C ALA A 90 -2.69 0.27 -11.08
N ASN A 91 -3.44 0.10 -12.19
CA ASN A 91 -3.79 1.23 -13.07
C ASN A 91 -4.99 2.03 -12.55
N SER A 92 -5.91 1.42 -11.79
CA SER A 92 -7.07 2.14 -11.26
C SER A 92 -6.69 3.05 -10.09
N ASN A 93 -5.89 2.50 -9.16
CA ASN A 93 -5.50 3.15 -7.91
C ASN A 93 -4.04 2.78 -7.52
N PRO A 94 -3.04 3.49 -8.05
CA PRO A 94 -1.63 3.23 -7.73
C PRO A 94 -1.31 3.51 -6.26
N TRP A 95 -1.98 4.47 -5.61
CA TRP A 95 -1.80 4.77 -4.18
C TRP A 95 -2.19 3.59 -3.29
N GLU A 96 -3.38 3.02 -3.51
CA GLU A 96 -3.82 1.81 -2.80
C GLU A 96 -2.87 0.64 -3.09
N THR A 97 -2.42 0.51 -4.33
CA THR A 97 -1.54 -0.59 -4.72
C THR A 97 -0.19 -0.49 -4.01
N LEU A 98 0.44 0.68 -4.01
CA LEU A 98 1.69 0.92 -3.30
C LEU A 98 1.52 0.73 -1.79
N HIS A 99 0.41 1.20 -1.24
CA HIS A 99 0.08 1.01 0.18
C HIS A 99 -0.02 -0.47 0.55
N LYS A 100 -0.68 -1.29 -0.27
CA LYS A 100 -0.78 -2.74 -0.05
C LYS A 100 0.56 -3.45 -0.21
N ILE A 101 1.42 -3.02 -1.12
CA ILE A 101 2.77 -3.56 -1.23
C ILE A 101 3.55 -3.29 0.06
N GLN A 102 3.42 -2.07 0.60
CA GLN A 102 4.15 -1.66 1.80
C GLN A 102 3.59 -2.29 3.08
N PHE A 103 2.27 -2.38 3.23
CA PHE A 103 1.63 -2.76 4.50
C PHE A 103 0.84 -4.08 4.44
N GLY A 104 0.82 -4.76 3.30
CA GLY A 104 0.08 -6.01 3.10
C GLY A 104 -1.41 -5.81 2.84
N GLN A 105 -2.16 -6.92 2.82
CA GLN A 105 -3.62 -6.92 2.69
C GLN A 105 -4.26 -7.44 3.99
N PRO A 106 -5.05 -6.63 4.70
CA PRO A 106 -5.74 -7.08 5.91
C PRO A 106 -6.61 -8.32 5.66
N GLY A 107 -6.51 -9.31 6.55
CA GLY A 107 -7.28 -10.55 6.48
C GLY A 107 -6.84 -11.51 5.37
N ALA A 108 -5.67 -11.31 4.77
CA ALA A 108 -5.09 -12.21 3.77
C ALA A 108 -3.62 -12.51 4.09
N GLU A 109 -3.10 -13.59 3.52
CA GLU A 109 -1.68 -14.00 3.60
C GLU A 109 -0.74 -13.15 2.72
N MET A 110 -1.11 -11.89 2.43
CA MET A 110 -0.29 -10.98 1.63
C MET A 110 0.62 -10.18 2.57
N PRO A 111 1.93 -10.46 2.62
CA PRO A 111 2.84 -9.84 3.57
C PRO A 111 3.14 -8.38 3.23
N ALA A 112 3.54 -7.62 4.25
CA ALA A 112 4.08 -6.27 4.11
C ALA A 112 5.53 -6.30 3.61
N LEU A 113 5.88 -5.45 2.66
CA LEU A 113 7.26 -5.27 2.17
C LEU A 113 7.97 -4.03 2.74
N LEU A 114 7.42 -3.41 3.79
CA LEU A 114 7.99 -2.21 4.45
C LEU A 114 9.48 -2.36 4.85
N ALA A 115 9.94 -3.58 5.13
CA ALA A 115 11.33 -3.84 5.50
C ALA A 115 12.32 -3.79 4.31
N LEU A 116 11.81 -3.76 3.08
CA LEU A 116 12.61 -3.66 1.86
C LEU A 116 12.76 -2.20 1.44
N ASP A 117 13.75 -1.94 0.58
CA ASP A 117 13.93 -0.61 -0.02
C ASP A 117 12.67 -0.18 -0.79
N MET A 118 12.26 1.09 -0.62
CA MET A 118 11.06 1.64 -1.27
C MET A 118 11.11 1.50 -2.79
N GLN A 119 12.29 1.58 -3.41
CA GLN A 119 12.46 1.44 -4.85
C GLN A 119 11.93 0.10 -5.36
N ILE A 120 12.10 -0.98 -4.59
CA ILE A 120 11.56 -2.31 -4.93
C ILE A 120 10.04 -2.23 -5.10
N SER A 121 9.35 -1.50 -4.23
CA SER A 121 7.90 -1.35 -4.28
C SER A 121 7.42 -0.47 -5.44
N LEU A 122 8.18 0.58 -5.76
CA LEU A 122 7.91 1.43 -6.93
C LEU A 122 8.09 0.66 -8.23
N ASP A 123 9.16 -0.11 -8.34
CA ASP A 123 9.46 -0.96 -9.49
C ASP A 123 8.37 -2.03 -9.66
N ILE A 124 7.97 -2.71 -8.58
CA ILE A 124 6.85 -3.66 -8.60
C ILE A 124 5.59 -2.97 -9.10
N LEU A 125 5.22 -1.80 -8.55
CA LEU A 125 4.05 -1.07 -9.01
C LEU A 125 4.12 -0.75 -10.51
N ALA A 126 5.27 -0.29 -11.00
CA ALA A 126 5.47 -0.01 -12.42
C ALA A 126 5.28 -1.27 -13.28
N HIS A 127 5.83 -2.41 -12.84
CA HIS A 127 5.61 -3.69 -13.51
C HIS A 127 4.14 -4.10 -13.52
N LEU A 128 3.44 -4.01 -12.38
CA LEU A 128 2.02 -4.35 -12.29
C LEU A 128 1.20 -3.54 -13.30
N GLN A 129 1.56 -2.28 -13.55
CA GLN A 129 0.85 -1.44 -14.51
C GLN A 129 0.99 -1.90 -15.96
N THR A 130 1.99 -2.73 -16.27
CA THR A 130 2.17 -3.37 -17.60
C THR A 130 1.35 -4.64 -17.77
N LEU A 131 0.80 -5.21 -16.69
CA LEU A 131 0.06 -6.47 -16.73
C LEU A 131 -1.35 -6.30 -17.32
N PRO A 132 -1.98 -7.40 -17.80
CA PRO A 132 -3.35 -7.36 -18.30
C PRO A 132 -4.34 -6.75 -17.29
N GLN A 133 -5.29 -5.94 -17.79
CA GLN A 133 -6.34 -5.32 -16.98
C GLN A 133 -7.68 -6.08 -17.04
N LYS A 134 -7.75 -7.12 -17.88
CA LYS A 134 -8.92 -7.99 -18.09
C LYS A 134 -8.47 -9.41 -18.36
N LYS A 135 -9.37 -10.37 -18.13
CA LYS A 135 -9.16 -11.79 -18.47
C LYS A 135 -9.20 -12.00 -19.98
#